data_AF-A0A0Q5KMM2-F1
#
_entry.id   AF-A0A0Q5KMM2-F1
#
_cell.length_a   1.000
_cell.length_b   1.000
_cell.length_c   1.000
_cell.angle_alpha   90.00
_cell.angle_beta   90.00
_cell.angle_gamma   90.00
#
_symmetry.space_group_name_H-M   'P 1'
#
loop_
_entity.id
_entity.type
_entity.pdbx_description
1 polymer ?
#
loop_
_entity_poly.entity_id
_entity_poly.type
_entity_poly.pdbx_seq_one_letter_code
_entity_poly.pdbx_strand_id
1 'polypeptide(L)'
;MTVAEVPHRGASLVPGVHRVIRQLDAEEGPYAGALVIRGESVAVQIDCETLAGWAGWGHAGDEHVAGPVDVVRRHDGHDVLLPWCTERIGAFLGRRSVAEVAFAAGELTTMVASLLRGLGELCRADGPAVTGDWWLTDDGRPMFVIGEGDDARSATWRLVERMQRDCGDRSLSRLLGEIRDGLQKSGERPGMPVRQLERWEAELFATAASRPLRRDVHASEQARDLDVARRVVPVPGTRREARGGGSDHSTERGPRGAVDRAMEWARHWLEEGRTAFEERWSRRGIKTRRDRPPRHEKAHSDAVTGAVDPEPRRRGRRLVVACSAAAVVLCGGLLWPGGATGEPAAGKVRPSPAASRSSAGSPTTTPTTPTSPIPAAESTDESTGSEDPVVAARALLLAIRHCAEMGDLACSDAVAAGSSGIVEALTGAASGEKVPELAAVDEYGDVAVIRVSSIAVIGEGPAPQQIEQMVVVVRVNEKWLVRDAYDVADQPG
;
A
#
# COMPACT_ATOMS: atom_id res chain seq x y z
N MET A 1 28.84 -3.02 -41.95
CA MET A 1 28.86 -2.58 -40.54
C MET A 1 28.32 -3.73 -39.71
N THR A 2 29.07 -4.20 -38.70
CA THR A 2 28.55 -5.16 -37.72
C THR A 2 27.59 -4.44 -36.78
N VAL A 3 26.37 -4.95 -36.62
CA VAL A 3 25.49 -4.52 -35.53
C VAL A 3 26.17 -4.94 -34.23
N ALA A 4 26.42 -3.98 -33.34
CA ALA A 4 26.87 -4.29 -31.99
C ALA A 4 25.66 -4.76 -31.19
N GLU A 5 25.68 -6.01 -30.71
CA GLU A 5 24.72 -6.47 -29.71
C GLU A 5 24.86 -5.58 -28.47
N VAL A 6 23.73 -5.06 -27.98
CA VAL A 6 23.71 -4.37 -26.68
C VAL A 6 23.82 -5.45 -25.60
N PRO A 7 24.92 -5.51 -24.83
CA PRO A 7 25.09 -6.57 -23.86
C PRO A 7 24.00 -6.49 -22.79
N HIS A 8 23.33 -7.61 -22.53
CA HIS A 8 22.38 -7.74 -21.43
C HIS A 8 23.10 -7.47 -20.10
N ARG A 9 22.87 -6.29 -19.51
CA ARG A 9 23.28 -5.99 -18.14
C ARG A 9 22.70 -7.04 -17.19
N GLY A 10 23.49 -7.42 -16.19
CA GLY A 10 23.04 -8.24 -15.08
C GLY A 10 22.56 -9.66 -15.34
N ALA A 11 22.97 -10.30 -16.45
CA ALA A 11 22.78 -11.75 -16.59
C ALA A 11 23.37 -12.51 -15.37
N SER A 12 22.55 -13.33 -14.70
CA SER A 12 22.93 -14.17 -13.56
C SER A 12 24.02 -15.17 -13.95
N LEU A 13 25.01 -15.36 -13.07
CA LEU A 13 26.06 -16.37 -13.26
C LEU A 13 25.54 -17.82 -13.13
N VAL A 14 24.32 -18.00 -12.62
CA VAL A 14 23.57 -19.27 -12.72
C VAL A 14 22.19 -18.97 -13.32
N PRO A 15 22.00 -19.18 -14.64
CA PRO A 15 20.72 -18.98 -15.30
C PRO A 15 19.63 -19.93 -14.77
N GLY A 16 18.37 -19.50 -14.85
CA GLY A 16 17.19 -20.35 -14.57
C GLY A 16 16.87 -20.65 -13.10
N VAL A 17 17.75 -20.31 -12.14
CA VAL A 17 17.50 -20.56 -10.70
C VAL A 17 16.35 -19.70 -10.16
N HIS A 18 16.20 -18.48 -10.67
CA HIS A 18 15.14 -17.55 -10.31
C HIS A 18 14.43 -17.06 -11.58
N ARG A 19 13.13 -17.32 -11.71
CA ARG A 19 12.28 -16.82 -12.82
C ARG A 19 11.72 -15.46 -12.43
N VAL A 20 12.01 -14.42 -13.19
CA VAL A 20 11.39 -13.10 -13.00
C VAL A 20 9.91 -13.19 -13.40
N ILE A 21 9.04 -12.66 -12.53
CA ILE A 21 7.61 -12.50 -12.78
C ILE A 21 7.36 -11.11 -13.38
N ARG A 22 7.76 -10.06 -12.65
CA ARG A 22 7.58 -8.65 -13.01
C ARG A 22 8.47 -7.74 -12.16
N GLN A 23 8.45 -6.44 -12.42
CA GLN A 23 9.00 -5.44 -11.50
C GLN A 23 7.96 -5.05 -10.44
N LEU A 24 8.43 -4.65 -9.27
CA LEU A 24 7.71 -3.94 -8.22
C LEU A 24 8.26 -2.52 -8.09
N ASP A 25 7.38 -1.56 -7.85
CA ASP A 25 7.76 -0.21 -7.43
C ASP A 25 7.79 -0.04 -5.89
N ALA A 26 7.95 1.21 -5.43
CA ALA A 26 8.03 1.54 -4.01
C ALA A 26 6.66 1.78 -3.32
N GLU A 27 5.54 1.63 -4.04
CA GLU A 27 4.19 1.69 -3.48
C GLU A 27 3.63 0.29 -3.20
N GLU A 28 4.02 -0.72 -3.99
CA GLU A 28 3.59 -2.12 -3.86
C GLU A 28 4.20 -2.86 -2.65
N GLY A 29 5.29 -2.33 -2.08
CA GLY A 29 6.00 -2.96 -0.96
C GLY A 29 7.09 -2.05 -0.39
N PRO A 30 7.86 -2.51 0.60
CA PRO A 30 9.02 -1.78 1.12
C PRO A 30 10.25 -1.89 0.21
N TYR A 31 10.14 -2.65 -0.89
CA TYR A 31 11.23 -3.15 -1.71
C TYR A 31 10.87 -3.02 -3.19
N ALA A 32 11.42 -2.00 -3.87
CA ALA A 32 11.34 -1.88 -5.32
C ALA A 32 12.42 -2.75 -5.98
N GLY A 33 12.06 -3.54 -6.98
CA GLY A 33 12.95 -4.53 -7.61
C GLY A 33 12.19 -5.61 -8.38
N ALA A 34 12.90 -6.62 -8.86
CA ALA A 34 12.26 -7.70 -9.62
C ALA A 34 11.61 -8.72 -8.68
N LEU A 35 10.31 -8.96 -8.80
CA LEU A 35 9.65 -10.09 -8.13
C LEU A 35 10.04 -11.37 -8.87
N VAL A 36 10.63 -12.34 -8.15
CA VAL A 36 11.14 -13.59 -8.71
C VAL A 36 10.62 -14.82 -7.96
N ILE A 37 10.44 -15.93 -8.69
CA ILE A 37 10.18 -17.25 -8.13
C ILE A 37 11.47 -17.85 -7.60
N ARG A 38 11.42 -18.44 -6.39
CA ARG A 38 12.49 -19.18 -5.72
C ARG A 38 11.91 -20.46 -5.12
N GLY A 39 11.88 -21.53 -5.92
CA GLY A 39 11.21 -22.78 -5.54
C GLY A 39 9.69 -22.58 -5.42
N GLU A 40 9.11 -23.01 -4.31
CA GLU A 40 7.67 -22.85 -3.99
C GLU A 40 7.32 -21.47 -3.41
N SER A 41 8.26 -20.52 -3.39
CA SER A 41 8.08 -19.18 -2.79
C SER A 41 8.52 -18.07 -3.73
N VAL A 42 8.21 -16.82 -3.39
CA VAL A 42 8.58 -15.63 -4.16
C VAL A 42 9.37 -14.64 -3.31
N ALA A 43 10.27 -13.90 -3.96
CA ALA A 43 11.16 -12.95 -3.32
C ALA A 43 11.39 -11.72 -4.21
N VAL A 44 11.81 -10.59 -3.62
CA VAL A 44 12.20 -9.40 -4.36
C VAL A 44 13.72 -9.39 -4.56
N GLN A 45 14.17 -9.41 -5.81
CA GLN A 45 15.57 -9.28 -6.21
C GLN A 45 15.92 -7.81 -6.39
N ILE A 46 16.89 -7.31 -5.61
CA ILE A 46 17.35 -5.92 -5.62
C ILE A 46 18.89 -5.88 -5.68
N ASP A 47 19.45 -4.93 -6.40
CA ASP A 47 20.90 -4.67 -6.42
C ASP A 47 21.41 -4.35 -5.00
N CYS A 48 22.42 -5.11 -4.56
CA CYS A 48 23.04 -4.97 -3.24
C CYS A 48 23.58 -3.55 -2.98
N GLU A 49 23.98 -2.79 -4.00
CA GLU A 49 24.49 -1.42 -3.84
C GLU A 49 23.41 -0.46 -3.33
N THR A 50 22.13 -0.68 -3.68
CA THR A 50 21.02 0.16 -3.18
C THR A 50 20.74 -0.01 -1.69
N LEU A 51 21.24 -1.11 -1.10
CA LEU A 51 21.09 -1.47 0.30
C LEU A 51 22.40 -1.29 1.09
N ALA A 52 23.36 -0.52 0.55
CA ALA A 52 24.62 -0.21 1.21
C ALA A 52 24.42 0.43 2.59
N GLY A 53 24.80 -0.28 3.66
CA GLY A 53 24.64 0.17 5.05
C GLY A 53 23.27 -0.09 5.69
N TRP A 54 22.36 -0.79 5.00
CA TRP A 54 21.06 -1.20 5.55
C TRP A 54 21.23 -2.20 6.72
N ALA A 55 20.63 -1.94 7.89
CA ALA A 55 20.86 -2.79 9.07
C ALA A 55 20.26 -4.22 8.94
N GLY A 56 19.33 -4.44 8.00
CA GLY A 56 18.74 -5.76 7.74
C GLY A 56 19.73 -6.83 7.26
N TRP A 57 20.93 -6.46 6.79
CA TRP A 57 22.01 -7.42 6.53
C TRP A 57 22.37 -8.30 7.75
N GLY A 58 22.12 -7.81 8.98
CA GLY A 58 22.33 -8.57 10.21
C GLY A 58 21.25 -9.61 10.54
N HIS A 59 20.13 -9.61 9.81
CA HIS A 59 18.94 -10.43 10.09
C HIS A 59 18.71 -11.55 9.07
N ALA A 60 19.77 -11.96 8.37
CA ALA A 60 19.71 -13.11 7.46
C ALA A 60 19.40 -14.41 8.23
N GLY A 61 18.19 -14.95 8.04
CA GLY A 61 17.72 -16.16 8.72
C GLY A 61 16.91 -15.94 10.00
N ASP A 62 16.60 -14.70 10.39
CA ASP A 62 15.53 -14.42 11.36
C ASP A 62 14.14 -14.64 10.70
N GLU A 63 13.10 -14.96 11.47
CA GLU A 63 11.77 -15.31 10.93
C GLU A 63 10.79 -14.13 10.90
N HIS A 64 10.95 -13.15 11.77
CA HIS A 64 10.02 -12.02 11.95
C HIS A 64 10.69 -10.64 11.80
N VAL A 65 11.93 -10.61 11.28
CA VAL A 65 12.63 -9.41 10.80
C VAL A 65 13.07 -9.64 9.37
N ALA A 66 12.88 -8.65 8.49
CA ALA A 66 13.29 -8.76 7.11
C ALA A 66 14.81 -8.62 6.97
N GLY A 67 15.44 -9.69 6.48
CA GLY A 67 16.85 -9.75 6.11
C GLY A 67 17.06 -10.55 4.82
N PRO A 68 18.31 -10.68 4.34
CA PRO A 68 18.67 -11.45 3.17
C PRO A 68 18.18 -12.90 3.22
N VAL A 69 17.45 -13.32 2.19
CA VAL A 69 17.02 -14.71 1.95
C VAL A 69 18.04 -15.46 1.11
N ASP A 70 18.65 -14.79 0.14
CA ASP A 70 19.65 -15.35 -0.78
C ASP A 70 20.49 -14.25 -1.46
N VAL A 71 21.55 -14.62 -2.17
CA VAL A 71 22.39 -13.67 -2.95
C VAL A 71 22.63 -14.18 -4.37
N VAL A 72 22.07 -13.48 -5.35
CA VAL A 72 22.28 -13.76 -6.77
C VAL A 72 23.57 -13.09 -7.23
N ARG A 73 24.47 -13.85 -7.85
CA ARG A 73 25.71 -13.31 -8.42
C ARG A 73 25.49 -12.92 -9.87
N ARG A 74 25.84 -11.68 -10.23
CA ARG A 74 25.91 -11.20 -11.62
C ARG A 74 27.37 -11.09 -12.06
N HIS A 75 27.59 -10.82 -13.34
CA HIS A 75 28.92 -10.54 -13.87
C HIS A 75 29.44 -9.13 -13.51
N ASP A 76 28.52 -8.21 -13.21
CA ASP A 76 28.75 -6.79 -12.92
C ASP A 76 28.53 -6.42 -11.44
N GLY A 77 27.99 -7.33 -10.63
CA GLY A 77 27.64 -7.05 -9.23
C GLY A 77 26.96 -8.24 -8.53
N HIS A 78 26.16 -7.92 -7.51
CA HIS A 78 25.35 -8.89 -6.77
C HIS A 78 23.95 -8.31 -6.55
N ASP A 79 22.94 -9.18 -6.58
CA ASP A 79 21.61 -8.87 -6.05
C ASP A 79 21.36 -9.67 -4.77
N VAL A 80 20.52 -9.14 -3.91
CA VAL A 80 19.98 -9.85 -2.75
C VAL A 80 18.51 -10.19 -2.99
N LEU A 81 18.10 -11.38 -2.57
CA LEU A 81 16.70 -11.76 -2.49
C LEU A 81 16.17 -11.40 -1.11
N LEU A 82 15.05 -10.69 -1.07
CA LEU A 82 14.37 -10.23 0.16
C LEU A 82 12.91 -10.72 0.21
N PRO A 83 12.30 -10.85 1.40
CA PRO A 83 10.93 -11.33 1.53
C PRO A 83 9.92 -10.42 0.82
N TRP A 84 8.95 -10.99 0.10
CA TRP A 84 7.91 -10.20 -0.56
C TRP A 84 6.83 -9.75 0.45
N CYS A 85 7.06 -8.59 1.06
CA CYS A 85 6.10 -7.92 1.92
C CYS A 85 4.99 -7.23 1.09
N THR A 86 3.74 -7.69 1.24
CA THR A 86 2.59 -7.31 0.40
C THR A 86 1.68 -6.25 1.03
N GLU A 87 1.67 -6.12 2.36
CA GLU A 87 0.80 -5.16 3.05
C GLU A 87 1.35 -4.72 4.41
N ARG A 88 1.24 -3.44 4.78
CA ARG A 88 1.52 -2.97 6.16
C ARG A 88 0.43 -3.46 7.12
N ILE A 89 0.81 -3.99 8.28
CA ILE A 89 -0.16 -4.52 9.28
C ILE A 89 -1.16 -3.42 9.72
N GLY A 90 -0.73 -2.15 9.76
CA GLY A 90 -1.63 -1.02 10.04
C GLY A 90 -2.79 -0.87 9.03
N ALA A 91 -2.56 -1.19 7.76
CA ALA A 91 -3.57 -1.20 6.70
C ALA A 91 -4.45 -2.45 6.76
N PHE A 92 -3.88 -3.62 7.07
CA PHE A 92 -4.62 -4.87 7.26
C PHE A 92 -5.65 -4.76 8.40
N LEU A 93 -5.20 -4.22 9.54
CA LEU A 93 -6.07 -3.85 10.66
C LEU A 93 -7.09 -2.75 10.27
N GLY A 94 -6.74 -1.88 9.32
CA GLY A 94 -7.63 -0.94 8.66
C GLY A 94 -8.80 -1.63 7.96
N ARG A 95 -8.52 -2.47 6.95
CA ARG A 95 -9.55 -3.16 6.16
C ARG A 95 -10.43 -4.05 7.04
N ARG A 96 -9.85 -4.82 7.98
CA ARG A 96 -10.64 -5.67 8.90
C ARG A 96 -11.56 -4.86 9.80
N SER A 97 -11.13 -3.70 10.28
CA SER A 97 -11.96 -2.80 11.08
C SER A 97 -13.10 -2.17 10.26
N VAL A 98 -12.84 -1.76 9.01
CA VAL A 98 -13.87 -1.22 8.09
C VAL A 98 -14.89 -2.28 7.67
N ALA A 99 -14.47 -3.53 7.50
CA ALA A 99 -15.34 -4.67 7.19
C ALA A 99 -16.00 -5.32 8.43
N GLU A 100 -15.81 -4.76 9.63
CA GLU A 100 -16.27 -5.29 10.93
C GLU A 100 -15.81 -6.74 11.24
N VAL A 101 -14.75 -7.23 10.57
CA VAL A 101 -14.20 -8.58 10.73
C VAL A 101 -13.16 -8.63 11.86
N ALA A 102 -13.66 -8.74 13.09
CA ALA A 102 -12.85 -9.00 14.28
C ALA A 102 -11.94 -10.24 14.13
N PHE A 103 -10.87 -10.32 14.94
CA PHE A 103 -10.02 -11.51 14.99
C PHE A 103 -10.65 -12.65 15.77
N ALA A 104 -10.50 -13.88 15.27
CA ALA A 104 -10.58 -15.04 16.15
C ALA A 104 -9.37 -15.04 17.10
N ALA A 105 -9.55 -15.46 18.35
CA ALA A 105 -8.49 -15.41 19.38
C ALA A 105 -7.16 -16.05 18.94
N GLY A 106 -7.22 -17.15 18.16
CA GLY A 106 -6.03 -17.80 17.60
C GLY A 106 -5.32 -17.03 16.48
N GLU A 107 -6.03 -16.22 15.68
CA GLU A 107 -5.38 -15.29 14.74
C GLU A 107 -4.61 -14.21 15.52
N LEU A 108 -5.22 -13.71 16.59
CA LEU A 108 -4.67 -12.66 17.43
C LEU A 108 -3.46 -13.15 18.26
N THR A 109 -3.48 -14.40 18.75
CA THR A 109 -2.28 -15.08 19.27
C THR A 109 -1.17 -15.12 18.22
N THR A 110 -1.45 -15.61 17.00
CA THR A 110 -0.43 -15.69 15.94
C THR A 110 0.18 -14.32 15.64
N MET A 111 -0.65 -13.30 15.43
CA MET A 111 -0.21 -11.94 15.15
C MET A 111 0.72 -11.41 16.25
N VAL A 112 0.27 -11.43 17.52
CA VAL A 112 1.03 -10.81 18.61
C VAL A 112 2.26 -11.63 19.00
N ALA A 113 2.21 -12.96 18.90
CA ALA A 113 3.41 -13.79 19.08
C ALA A 113 4.49 -13.47 18.03
N SER A 114 4.12 -13.31 16.75
CA SER A 114 5.07 -12.88 15.71
C SER A 114 5.66 -11.49 15.96
N LEU A 115 4.85 -10.52 16.42
CA LEU A 115 5.34 -9.20 16.82
C LEU A 115 6.37 -9.28 17.98
N LEU A 116 6.08 -10.11 19.00
CA LEU A 116 6.99 -10.30 20.14
C LEU A 116 8.27 -11.04 19.74
N ARG A 117 8.21 -12.01 18.82
CA ARG A 117 9.37 -12.71 18.28
C ARG A 117 10.30 -11.77 17.51
N GLY A 118 9.77 -10.95 16.59
CA GLY A 118 10.57 -9.97 15.85
C GLY A 118 11.21 -8.94 16.79
N LEU A 119 10.53 -8.49 17.85
CA LEU A 119 11.18 -7.69 18.90
C LEU A 119 12.32 -8.43 19.61
N GLY A 120 12.22 -9.75 19.78
CA GLY A 120 13.28 -10.59 20.33
C GLY A 120 14.47 -10.74 19.38
N GLU A 121 14.22 -10.93 18.09
CA GLU A 121 15.22 -10.99 17.01
C GLU A 121 15.98 -9.67 16.88
N LEU A 122 15.28 -8.54 16.84
CA LEU A 122 15.88 -7.19 16.88
C LEU A 122 16.74 -6.95 18.13
N CYS A 123 16.42 -7.58 19.26
CA CYS A 123 17.23 -7.50 20.48
C CYS A 123 18.46 -8.43 20.48
N ARG A 124 18.67 -9.27 19.45
CA ARG A 124 19.91 -10.05 19.26
C ARG A 124 21.01 -9.23 18.59
N ALA A 125 20.64 -8.23 17.80
CA ALA A 125 21.59 -7.36 17.11
C ALA A 125 22.16 -6.31 18.09
N ASP A 126 23.47 -6.34 18.32
CA ASP A 126 24.19 -5.31 19.07
C ASP A 126 24.18 -3.98 18.30
N GLY A 127 23.15 -3.15 18.52
CA GLY A 127 22.94 -1.92 17.75
C GLY A 127 22.09 -0.85 18.45
N PRO A 128 21.93 0.32 17.82
CA PRO A 128 20.94 1.32 18.23
C PRO A 128 19.51 0.81 17.97
N ALA A 129 18.52 1.43 18.61
CA ALA A 129 17.12 1.13 18.32
C ALA A 129 16.81 1.36 16.82
N VAL A 130 16.31 0.33 16.15
CA VAL A 130 16.02 0.35 14.72
C VAL A 130 14.62 0.91 14.42
N THR A 131 14.53 1.68 13.35
CA THR A 131 13.26 2.18 12.80
C THR A 131 12.79 1.34 11.62
N GLY A 132 11.50 1.39 11.34
CA GLY A 132 10.89 0.64 10.25
C GLY A 132 9.40 0.48 10.44
N ASP A 133 8.81 -0.46 9.71
CA ASP A 133 7.37 -0.72 9.76
C ASP A 133 7.08 -2.22 9.79
N TRP A 134 5.91 -2.59 10.32
CA TRP A 134 5.45 -3.98 10.33
C TRP A 134 4.61 -4.30 9.09
N TRP A 135 4.98 -5.36 8.40
CA TRP A 135 4.34 -5.87 7.18
C TRP A 135 3.84 -7.31 7.34
N LEU A 136 2.96 -7.71 6.43
CA LEU A 136 2.65 -9.10 6.10
C LEU A 136 3.37 -9.46 4.79
N THR A 137 3.95 -10.64 4.76
CA THR A 137 4.44 -11.33 3.56
C THR A 137 3.29 -11.93 2.72
N ASP A 138 3.63 -12.53 1.59
CA ASP A 138 2.76 -13.29 0.71
C ASP A 138 2.25 -14.62 1.30
N ASP A 139 2.97 -15.26 2.25
CA ASP A 139 2.43 -16.35 3.09
C ASP A 139 1.54 -15.83 4.26
N GLY A 140 1.60 -14.53 4.54
CA GLY A 140 0.82 -13.87 5.59
C GLY A 140 1.49 -13.80 6.96
N ARG A 141 2.80 -14.05 7.03
CA ARG A 141 3.64 -13.92 8.22
C ARG A 141 3.87 -12.45 8.59
N PRO A 142 3.63 -12.05 9.85
CA PRO A 142 4.04 -10.74 10.36
C PRO A 142 5.57 -10.61 10.44
N MET A 143 6.12 -9.54 9.86
CA MET A 143 7.57 -9.29 9.77
C MET A 143 7.88 -7.80 9.89
N PHE A 144 8.92 -7.43 10.63
CA PHE A 144 9.40 -6.06 10.75
C PHE A 144 10.42 -5.74 9.65
N VAL A 145 10.17 -4.68 8.90
CA VAL A 145 11.05 -4.24 7.81
C VAL A 145 11.79 -2.99 8.24
N ILE A 146 13.10 -3.11 8.45
CA ILE A 146 13.96 -2.01 8.90
C ILE A 146 14.10 -0.96 7.80
N GLY A 147 13.87 0.31 8.12
CA GLY A 147 13.91 1.41 7.16
C GLY A 147 13.30 2.70 7.70
N GLU A 148 12.58 3.42 6.83
CA GLU A 148 11.72 4.53 7.26
C GLU A 148 10.50 4.00 8.04
N GLY A 149 10.16 4.68 9.13
CA GLY A 149 9.05 4.30 10.00
C GLY A 149 9.32 4.67 11.46
N ASP A 150 8.67 3.95 12.37
CA ASP A 150 8.79 4.13 13.82
C ASP A 150 9.82 3.20 14.45
N ASP A 151 10.22 3.50 15.69
CA ASP A 151 10.89 2.51 16.55
C ASP A 151 10.05 1.22 16.64
N ALA A 152 10.67 0.06 16.45
CA ALA A 152 10.00 -1.23 16.38
C ALA A 152 9.10 -1.53 17.60
N ARG A 153 9.54 -1.13 18.80
CA ARG A 153 8.77 -1.33 20.04
C ARG A 153 7.55 -0.42 20.10
N SER A 154 7.70 0.83 19.71
CA SER A 154 6.63 1.83 19.60
C SER A 154 5.60 1.44 18.54
N ALA A 155 6.05 0.96 17.38
CA ALA A 155 5.17 0.41 16.33
C ALA A 155 4.37 -0.79 16.87
N THR A 156 5.06 -1.76 17.52
CA THR A 156 4.42 -2.93 18.15
C THR A 156 3.39 -2.52 19.19
N TRP A 157 3.72 -1.55 20.06
CA TRP A 157 2.81 -1.05 21.09
C TRP A 157 1.49 -0.53 20.52
N ARG A 158 1.53 0.27 19.44
CA ARG A 158 0.31 0.78 18.78
C ARG A 158 -0.52 -0.32 18.12
N LEU A 159 0.12 -1.34 17.54
CA LEU A 159 -0.56 -2.49 16.96
C LEU A 159 -1.26 -3.34 18.04
N VAL A 160 -0.56 -3.64 19.15
CA VAL A 160 -1.13 -4.37 20.29
C VAL A 160 -2.27 -3.60 20.94
N GLU A 161 -2.13 -2.28 21.16
CA GLU A 161 -3.21 -1.45 21.71
C GLU A 161 -4.44 -1.45 20.78
N ARG A 162 -4.24 -1.32 19.45
CA ARG A 162 -5.35 -1.39 18.49
C ARG A 162 -6.07 -2.72 18.59
N MET A 163 -5.34 -3.83 18.51
CA MET A 163 -5.93 -5.16 18.58
C MET A 163 -6.58 -5.46 19.95
N GLN A 164 -6.09 -4.88 21.04
CA GLN A 164 -6.72 -4.96 22.36
C GLN A 164 -8.11 -4.29 22.36
N ARG A 165 -8.23 -3.10 21.76
CA ARG A 165 -9.50 -2.35 21.65
C ARG A 165 -10.57 -3.13 20.86
N ASP A 166 -10.14 -3.89 19.86
CA ASP A 166 -11.00 -4.70 19.00
C ASP A 166 -11.17 -6.16 19.51
N CYS A 167 -10.61 -6.51 20.67
CA CYS A 167 -10.61 -7.87 21.21
C CYS A 167 -11.84 -8.16 22.09
N GLY A 168 -12.76 -8.99 21.58
CA GLY A 168 -13.96 -9.43 22.32
C GLY A 168 -13.72 -10.44 23.45
N ASP A 169 -12.56 -11.12 23.48
CA ASP A 169 -12.22 -12.05 24.57
C ASP A 169 -11.62 -11.30 25.77
N ARG A 170 -12.20 -11.49 26.96
CA ARG A 170 -11.79 -10.76 28.18
C ARG A 170 -10.49 -11.27 28.80
N SER A 171 -10.10 -12.52 28.58
CA SER A 171 -8.82 -13.05 29.07
C SER A 171 -7.67 -12.54 28.19
N LEU A 172 -7.85 -12.65 26.88
CA LEU A 172 -6.88 -12.18 25.88
C LEU A 172 -6.75 -10.66 25.91
N SER A 173 -7.85 -9.90 25.99
CA SER A 173 -7.81 -8.44 26.10
C SER A 173 -7.10 -7.95 27.38
N ARG A 174 -7.16 -8.70 28.49
CA ARG A 174 -6.34 -8.43 29.69
C ARG A 174 -4.85 -8.66 29.41
N LEU A 175 -4.50 -9.82 28.85
CA LEU A 175 -3.10 -10.18 28.52
C LEU A 175 -2.47 -9.19 27.53
N LEU A 176 -3.21 -8.78 26.49
CA LEU A 176 -2.77 -7.75 25.54
C LEU A 176 -2.55 -6.40 26.23
N GLY A 177 -3.34 -6.07 27.26
CA GLY A 177 -3.10 -4.92 28.13
C GLY A 177 -1.80 -5.02 28.92
N GLU A 178 -1.50 -6.19 29.50
CA GLU A 178 -0.25 -6.44 30.24
C GLU A 178 0.98 -6.40 29.33
N ILE A 179 0.87 -6.90 28.09
CA ILE A 179 1.90 -6.78 27.04
C ILE A 179 2.11 -5.32 26.65
N ARG A 180 1.03 -4.61 26.28
CA ARG A 180 1.05 -3.18 25.91
C ARG A 180 1.71 -2.32 26.99
N ASP A 181 1.26 -2.47 28.24
CA ASP A 181 1.79 -1.74 29.38
C ASP A 181 3.28 -2.04 29.61
N GLY A 182 3.70 -3.29 29.42
CA GLY A 182 5.10 -3.69 29.55
C GLY A 182 5.99 -3.15 28.43
N LEU A 183 5.51 -3.12 27.18
CA LEU A 183 6.20 -2.49 26.05
C LEU A 183 6.42 -0.99 26.31
N GLN A 184 5.40 -0.28 26.81
CA GLN A 184 5.47 1.14 27.14
C GLN A 184 6.45 1.43 28.28
N LYS A 185 6.30 0.73 29.42
CA LYS A 185 7.17 0.90 30.61
C LYS A 185 8.63 0.53 30.34
N SER A 186 8.88 -0.34 29.35
CA SER A 186 10.24 -0.69 28.94
C SER A 186 10.90 0.36 28.05
N GLY A 187 10.17 1.37 27.53
CA GLY A 187 10.71 2.43 26.66
C GLY A 187 11.88 3.23 27.26
N GLU A 188 11.97 3.31 28.59
CA GLU A 188 13.10 3.91 29.31
C GLU A 188 14.42 3.10 29.20
N ARG A 189 14.39 1.87 28.66
CA ARG A 189 15.51 0.93 28.61
C ARG A 189 15.82 0.52 27.16
N PRO A 190 17.11 0.41 26.75
CA PRO A 190 17.45 0.14 25.35
C PRO A 190 16.86 -1.14 24.76
N GLY A 191 16.83 -2.25 25.51
CA GLY A 191 16.35 -3.56 25.02
C GLY A 191 15.15 -4.13 25.80
N MET A 192 14.38 -5.01 25.15
CA MET A 192 13.38 -5.84 25.83
C MET A 192 14.06 -7.06 26.48
N PRO A 193 13.77 -7.41 27.74
CA PRO A 193 14.29 -8.65 28.33
C PRO A 193 13.68 -9.86 27.61
N VAL A 194 14.50 -10.71 26.98
CA VAL A 194 14.06 -11.88 26.20
C VAL A 194 13.07 -12.76 27.00
N ARG A 195 13.40 -13.05 28.27
CA ARG A 195 12.52 -13.79 29.20
C ARG A 195 11.13 -13.19 29.42
N GLN A 196 10.95 -11.89 29.20
CA GLN A 196 9.63 -11.25 29.31
C GLN A 196 8.80 -11.43 28.03
N LEU A 197 9.46 -11.47 26.87
CA LEU A 197 8.84 -11.81 25.58
C LEU A 197 8.41 -13.28 25.58
N GLU A 198 9.32 -14.19 25.94
CA GLU A 198 9.07 -15.65 26.10
C GLU A 198 7.88 -15.92 27.03
N ARG A 199 7.78 -15.20 28.16
CA ARG A 199 6.69 -15.36 29.14
C ARG A 199 5.34 -14.95 28.56
N TRP A 200 5.27 -13.80 27.87
CA TRP A 200 4.05 -13.34 27.22
C TRP A 200 3.63 -14.23 26.05
N GLU A 201 4.59 -14.73 25.26
CA GLU A 201 4.33 -15.70 24.20
C GLU A 201 3.70 -16.99 24.77
N ALA A 202 4.27 -17.54 25.84
CA ALA A 202 3.70 -18.70 26.53
C ALA A 202 2.30 -18.43 27.10
N GLU A 203 2.05 -17.24 27.65
CA GLU A 203 0.73 -16.80 28.14
C GLU A 203 -0.30 -16.67 27.00
N LEU A 204 0.11 -16.23 25.79
CA LEU A 204 -0.76 -16.15 24.60
C LEU A 204 -1.16 -17.54 24.13
N PHE A 205 -0.20 -18.46 23.96
CA PHE A 205 -0.49 -19.85 23.55
C PHE A 205 -1.31 -20.62 24.59
N ALA A 206 -1.12 -20.36 25.88
CA ALA A 206 -1.95 -20.91 26.95
C ALA A 206 -3.39 -20.34 26.96
N THR A 207 -3.60 -19.14 26.40
CA THR A 207 -4.92 -18.50 26.30
C THR A 207 -5.69 -18.94 25.05
N ALA A 208 -5.03 -19.01 23.90
CA ALA A 208 -5.64 -19.50 22.65
C ALA A 208 -4.58 -20.09 21.71
N ALA A 209 -4.85 -21.28 21.17
CA ALA A 209 -4.02 -21.91 20.15
C ALA A 209 -3.96 -21.07 18.87
N SER A 210 -2.77 -20.98 18.25
CA SER A 210 -2.54 -20.21 17.02
C SER A 210 -3.40 -20.69 15.85
N ARG A 211 -3.77 -19.75 14.99
CA ARG A 211 -4.46 -20.01 13.72
C ARG A 211 -3.88 -19.11 12.61
N PRO A 212 -3.85 -19.56 11.34
CA PRO A 212 -3.47 -18.71 10.22
C PRO A 212 -4.35 -17.46 10.13
N LEU A 213 -3.75 -16.33 9.73
CA LEU A 213 -4.48 -15.07 9.53
C LEU A 213 -5.38 -15.16 8.31
N ARG A 214 -6.66 -14.79 8.44
CA ARG A 214 -7.58 -14.66 7.30
C ARG A 214 -7.30 -13.34 6.59
N ARG A 215 -6.86 -13.41 5.34
CA ARG A 215 -6.38 -12.26 4.54
C ARG A 215 -7.38 -11.79 3.49
N ASP A 216 -8.33 -12.64 3.13
CA ASP A 216 -9.38 -12.48 2.11
C ASP A 216 -10.50 -11.50 2.54
N VAL A 217 -10.15 -10.56 3.45
CA VAL A 217 -11.03 -9.51 3.94
C VAL A 217 -10.90 -8.29 3.02
N HIS A 218 -11.65 -8.37 1.92
CA HIS A 218 -11.81 -7.27 0.97
C HIS A 218 -12.79 -6.24 1.56
N ALA A 219 -12.25 -5.11 2.01
CA ALA A 219 -13.05 -3.91 2.22
C ALA A 219 -13.34 -3.25 0.85
N SER A 220 -14.49 -2.58 0.72
CA SER A 220 -14.83 -1.82 -0.48
C SER A 220 -13.87 -0.64 -0.70
N GLU A 221 -13.83 -0.11 -1.92
CA GLU A 221 -12.76 0.78 -2.44
C GLU A 221 -12.47 2.01 -1.58
N GLN A 222 -13.47 2.52 -0.86
CA GLN A 222 -13.37 3.64 0.08
C GLN A 222 -12.27 3.45 1.16
N ALA A 223 -11.85 2.22 1.43
CA ALA A 223 -10.73 1.93 2.33
C ALA A 223 -9.34 2.22 1.73
N ARG A 224 -9.20 2.24 0.39
CA ARG A 224 -7.93 2.53 -0.31
C ARG A 224 -7.65 4.04 -0.37
N ASP A 225 -8.66 4.84 -0.70
CA ASP A 225 -8.56 6.30 -0.78
C ASP A 225 -8.08 6.94 0.53
N LEU A 226 -8.41 6.34 1.68
CA LEU A 226 -7.99 6.82 3.00
C LEU A 226 -6.49 6.63 3.29
N ASP A 227 -5.79 5.70 2.62
CA ASP A 227 -4.32 5.61 2.71
C ASP A 227 -3.65 6.57 1.73
N VAL A 228 -4.19 6.71 0.51
CA VAL A 228 -3.72 7.69 -0.50
C VAL A 228 -3.82 9.12 0.04
N ALA A 229 -4.96 9.49 0.62
CA ALA A 229 -5.19 10.80 1.25
C ALA A 229 -4.22 11.08 2.41
N ARG A 230 -3.59 10.04 2.98
CA ARG A 230 -2.61 10.14 4.08
C ARG A 230 -1.20 10.45 3.60
N ARG A 231 -0.89 10.23 2.31
CA ARG A 231 0.44 10.47 1.70
C ARG A 231 0.61 11.89 1.13
N VAL A 232 -0.49 12.64 0.93
CA VAL A 232 -0.44 13.97 0.30
C VAL A 232 0.04 15.04 1.27
N VAL A 233 1.33 15.39 1.18
CA VAL A 233 1.86 16.65 1.74
C VAL A 233 1.27 17.83 0.95
N PRO A 234 0.56 18.80 1.57
CA PRO A 234 -0.06 19.89 0.84
C PRO A 234 0.96 20.85 0.21
N VAL A 235 1.12 20.75 -1.12
CA VAL A 235 1.82 21.78 -1.91
C VAL A 235 1.00 23.09 -1.84
N PRO A 236 1.60 24.26 -1.53
CA PRO A 236 0.88 25.54 -1.45
C PRO A 236 0.36 26.06 -2.81
N GLY A 237 -0.71 25.46 -3.32
CA GLY A 237 -1.44 25.93 -4.50
C GLY A 237 -1.96 27.35 -4.32
N THR A 238 -1.83 28.19 -5.36
CA THR A 238 -2.18 29.61 -5.24
C THR A 238 -3.70 29.87 -5.32
N ARG A 239 -4.13 30.94 -4.66
CA ARG A 239 -5.51 31.13 -4.18
C ARG A 239 -6.50 31.63 -5.26
N ARG A 240 -6.65 30.95 -6.40
CA ARG A 240 -7.53 31.46 -7.48
C ARG A 240 -8.48 30.51 -8.21
N GLU A 241 -8.29 29.18 -8.20
CA GLU A 241 -9.04 28.31 -9.13
C GLU A 241 -10.17 27.46 -8.50
N ALA A 242 -10.26 27.39 -7.17
CA ALA A 242 -11.36 26.70 -6.47
C ALA A 242 -12.66 27.55 -6.38
N ARG A 243 -13.30 27.84 -7.52
CA ARG A 243 -14.67 28.41 -7.60
C ARG A 243 -15.44 27.90 -8.82
N GLY A 244 -16.00 26.70 -8.71
CA GLY A 244 -16.92 26.12 -9.69
C GLY A 244 -17.36 24.72 -9.27
N GLY A 245 -18.59 24.33 -9.61
CA GLY A 245 -19.17 23.02 -9.27
C GLY A 245 -19.89 22.98 -7.92
N GLY A 246 -21.14 22.54 -7.91
CA GLY A 246 -21.93 22.33 -6.70
C GLY A 246 -23.29 21.67 -6.97
N SER A 247 -23.48 20.50 -6.37
CA SER A 247 -24.75 19.79 -6.14
C SER A 247 -24.40 18.68 -5.13
N ASP A 248 -24.89 18.70 -3.89
CA ASP A 248 -26.28 18.50 -3.45
C ASP A 248 -26.79 17.08 -3.73
N HIS A 249 -26.69 16.23 -2.71
CA HIS A 249 -27.83 15.47 -2.18
C HIS A 249 -27.55 14.97 -0.75
N SER A 250 -28.60 14.56 -0.04
CA SER A 250 -28.63 14.45 1.43
C SER A 250 -29.01 13.06 1.95
N THR A 251 -28.56 12.73 3.16
CA THR A 251 -29.32 11.90 4.12
C THR A 251 -28.74 12.05 5.53
N GLU A 252 -29.61 11.95 6.55
CA GLU A 252 -29.27 12.39 7.91
C GLU A 252 -28.82 11.24 8.84
N ARG A 253 -27.61 11.33 9.40
CA ARG A 253 -27.29 10.88 10.77
C ARG A 253 -26.39 11.91 11.46
N GLY A 254 -26.68 12.23 12.72
CA GLY A 254 -26.29 13.51 13.34
C GLY A 254 -24.77 13.72 13.56
N PRO A 255 -24.20 14.89 13.21
CA PRO A 255 -22.74 15.09 13.16
C PRO A 255 -22.04 15.26 14.52
N ARG A 256 -22.76 15.51 15.62
CA ARG A 256 -22.16 15.86 16.93
C ARG A 256 -21.18 14.80 17.43
N GLY A 257 -21.59 13.53 17.43
CA GLY A 257 -20.74 12.41 17.83
C GLY A 257 -19.57 12.09 16.90
N ALA A 258 -19.41 12.77 15.76
CA ALA A 258 -18.22 12.71 14.92
C ALA A 258 -17.28 13.88 15.21
N VAL A 259 -17.82 15.10 15.35
CA VAL A 259 -17.06 16.33 15.62
C VAL A 259 -16.38 16.29 17.00
N ASP A 260 -17.05 15.77 18.04
CA ASP A 260 -16.46 15.70 19.39
C ASP A 260 -15.23 14.78 19.41
N ARG A 261 -15.34 13.58 18.80
CA ARG A 261 -14.21 12.63 18.67
C ARG A 261 -13.07 13.19 17.81
N ALA A 262 -13.37 13.95 16.77
CA ALA A 262 -12.35 14.65 15.97
C ALA A 262 -11.65 15.77 16.78
N MET A 263 -12.36 16.50 17.65
CA MET A 263 -11.76 17.51 18.52
C MET A 263 -10.88 16.91 19.62
N GLU A 264 -11.26 15.76 20.20
CA GLU A 264 -10.40 15.06 21.18
C GLU A 264 -9.11 14.56 20.52
N TRP A 265 -9.21 13.96 19.33
CA TRP A 265 -8.04 13.51 18.55
C TRP A 265 -7.11 14.67 18.17
N ALA A 266 -7.66 15.81 17.74
CA ALA A 266 -6.89 17.01 17.40
C ALA A 266 -6.22 17.68 18.60
N ARG A 267 -6.80 17.59 19.81
CA ARG A 267 -6.21 18.15 21.04
C ARG A 267 -4.99 17.35 21.51
N HIS A 268 -5.09 16.02 21.52
CA HIS A 268 -3.99 15.13 21.92
C HIS A 268 -2.71 15.42 21.10
N TRP A 269 -2.87 15.50 19.77
CA TRP A 269 -1.77 15.71 18.83
C TRP A 269 -1.09 17.09 18.97
N LEU A 270 -1.85 18.12 19.41
CA LEU A 270 -1.35 19.47 19.64
C LEU A 270 -0.50 19.61 20.91
N GLU A 271 -0.64 18.71 21.87
CA GLU A 271 0.16 18.68 23.10
C GLU A 271 1.43 17.82 22.92
N GLU A 272 1.32 16.65 22.28
CA GLU A 272 2.46 15.81 21.90
C GLU A 272 3.44 16.53 20.95
N GLY A 273 2.92 17.33 20.01
CA GLY A 273 3.73 18.11 19.08
C GLY A 273 4.63 19.17 19.74
N ARG A 274 4.35 19.57 21.00
CA ARG A 274 5.18 20.55 21.72
C ARG A 274 6.35 19.91 22.47
N THR A 275 6.14 18.82 23.18
CA THR A 275 7.17 18.18 24.00
C THR A 275 8.33 17.67 23.15
N ALA A 276 8.01 17.02 22.03
CA ALA A 276 9.00 16.55 21.05
C ALA A 276 9.81 17.70 20.39
N PHE A 277 9.25 18.91 20.31
CA PHE A 277 9.94 20.07 19.75
C PHE A 277 10.90 20.72 20.78
N GLU A 278 10.47 20.84 22.03
CA GLU A 278 11.27 21.43 23.13
C GLU A 278 12.51 20.55 23.48
N GLU A 279 12.40 19.22 23.46
CA GLU A 279 13.56 18.30 23.58
C GLU A 279 14.54 18.41 22.40
N ARG A 280 14.03 18.56 21.17
CA ARG A 280 14.88 18.58 19.96
C ARG A 280 15.65 19.90 19.80
N TRP A 281 15.14 20.99 20.37
CA TRP A 281 15.81 22.29 20.38
C TRP A 281 16.87 22.41 21.47
N SER A 282 16.57 21.94 22.69
CA SER A 282 17.51 21.96 23.82
C SER A 282 18.79 21.15 23.54
N ARG A 283 18.71 20.01 22.85
CA ARG A 283 19.88 19.18 22.48
C ARG A 283 20.76 19.76 21.35
N ARG A 284 20.39 20.89 20.71
CA ARG A 284 21.24 21.60 19.72
C ARG A 284 21.78 22.96 20.21
N GLY A 285 21.49 23.35 21.45
CA GLY A 285 22.04 24.56 22.06
C GLY A 285 23.43 24.36 22.70
N ILE A 286 24.38 25.24 22.36
CA ILE A 286 25.54 25.60 23.20
C ILE A 286 26.52 24.42 23.52
N LYS A 287 27.36 24.05 22.54
CA LYS A 287 28.71 23.50 22.83
C LYS A 287 29.76 24.62 22.79
N THR A 288 29.72 25.52 23.77
CA THR A 288 30.76 26.57 23.94
C THR A 288 32.06 25.97 24.46
N ARG A 289 32.95 25.66 23.51
CA ARG A 289 34.40 25.46 23.63
C ARG A 289 35.02 25.97 24.95
N ARG A 290 35.21 25.08 25.91
CA ARG A 290 36.04 25.29 27.10
C ARG A 290 36.93 24.05 27.35
N ASP A 291 37.80 24.16 28.35
CA ASP A 291 38.66 23.11 28.89
C ASP A 291 39.74 22.57 27.93
N ARG A 292 40.79 23.40 27.80
CA ARG A 292 42.13 22.99 27.36
C ARG A 292 43.02 22.87 28.61
N PRO A 293 43.67 21.72 28.87
CA PRO A 293 44.51 21.54 30.06
C PRO A 293 45.78 22.41 30.01
N PRO A 294 46.40 22.72 31.16
CA PRO A 294 47.57 23.60 31.25
C PRO A 294 48.82 22.97 30.62
N ARG A 295 49.76 23.82 30.18
CA ARG A 295 51.12 23.44 29.77
C ARG A 295 52.14 24.12 30.68
N HIS A 296 53.22 23.41 30.98
CA HIS A 296 54.35 23.92 31.74
C HIS A 296 55.11 25.05 31.01
N GLU A 297 55.86 25.81 31.79
CA GLU A 297 56.69 26.94 31.37
C GLU A 297 57.82 26.56 30.40
N LYS A 298 58.18 27.53 29.54
CA LYS A 298 59.55 28.00 29.38
C LYS A 298 59.53 29.41 28.78
N ALA A 299 60.46 30.27 29.18
CA ALA A 299 60.51 31.67 28.79
C ALA A 299 61.23 31.88 27.44
N HIS A 300 60.93 32.98 26.73
CA HIS A 300 61.89 34.07 26.48
C HIS A 300 61.29 35.28 25.72
N SER A 301 61.71 36.49 26.14
CA SER A 301 61.91 37.75 25.39
C SER A 301 60.91 38.27 24.32
N ASP A 302 60.41 39.48 24.60
CA ASP A 302 60.43 40.69 23.76
C ASP A 302 59.42 40.96 22.62
N ALA A 303 59.20 42.28 22.44
CA ALA A 303 58.51 43.01 21.37
C ALA A 303 56.98 42.79 21.18
N VAL A 304 56.18 43.75 20.69
CA VAL A 304 56.08 45.24 20.85
C VAL A 304 54.82 45.66 20.05
N THR A 305 54.25 46.84 20.34
CA THR A 305 53.04 47.42 19.68
C THR A 305 51.73 46.63 19.84
N GLY A 306 50.60 47.33 19.74
CA GLY A 306 49.26 46.76 19.95
C GLY A 306 48.29 47.08 18.80
N ALA A 307 47.11 46.45 18.87
CA ALA A 307 45.98 46.69 17.98
C ALA A 307 44.67 46.76 18.81
N VAL A 308 43.63 47.39 18.26
CA VAL A 308 42.35 47.64 18.96
C VAL A 308 41.34 46.56 18.62
N ASP A 309 40.74 45.92 19.64
CA ASP A 309 39.64 44.98 19.49
C ASP A 309 38.31 45.68 19.13
N PRO A 310 37.58 45.25 18.08
CA PRO A 310 36.22 45.70 17.79
C PRO A 310 35.15 44.72 18.32
N GLU A 311 34.21 45.19 19.15
CA GLU A 311 33.10 44.35 19.62
C GLU A 311 32.16 43.89 18.48
N PRO A 312 31.81 42.59 18.39
CA PRO A 312 30.77 42.09 17.47
C PRO A 312 29.36 42.44 17.97
N ARG A 313 28.80 43.55 17.48
CA ARG A 313 27.46 44.06 17.82
C ARG A 313 26.33 43.06 17.52
N ARG A 314 25.51 42.74 18.53
CA ARG A 314 24.34 41.85 18.44
C ARG A 314 23.23 42.38 17.50
N ARG A 315 23.14 41.86 16.26
CA ARG A 315 21.99 42.03 15.36
C ARG A 315 21.28 40.68 15.10
N GLY A 316 20.39 40.27 16.00
CA GLY A 316 19.65 39.00 15.86
C GLY A 316 18.33 38.91 16.64
N ARG A 317 17.75 40.05 17.08
CA ARG A 317 16.64 40.07 18.05
C ARG A 317 15.42 40.91 17.61
N ARG A 318 15.18 41.01 16.29
CA ARG A 318 14.04 41.79 15.71
C ARG A 318 13.06 41.00 14.84
N LEU A 319 13.36 39.75 14.45
CA LEU A 319 12.43 38.90 13.69
C LEU A 319 11.35 38.22 14.57
N VAL A 320 11.65 37.97 15.84
CA VAL A 320 10.75 37.25 16.78
C VAL A 320 9.44 38.00 17.05
N VAL A 321 9.42 39.33 16.91
CA VAL A 321 8.25 40.18 17.24
C VAL A 321 7.22 40.23 16.10
N ALA A 322 7.58 39.80 14.88
CA ALA A 322 6.65 39.82 13.75
C ALA A 322 5.66 38.64 13.76
N CYS A 323 6.10 37.45 14.20
CA CYS A 323 5.29 36.24 14.14
C CYS A 323 4.15 36.18 15.17
N SER A 324 4.31 36.83 16.33
CA SER A 324 3.31 36.80 17.40
C SER A 324 2.03 37.57 17.05
N ALA A 325 2.13 38.66 16.30
CA ALA A 325 0.96 39.46 15.88
C ALA A 325 0.02 38.67 14.97
N ALA A 326 0.56 37.89 14.03
CA ALA A 326 -0.23 37.08 13.11
C ALA A 326 -1.02 35.96 13.83
N ALA A 327 -0.39 35.30 14.81
CA ALA A 327 -1.04 34.26 15.61
C ALA A 327 -2.23 34.81 16.44
N VAL A 328 -2.08 35.99 17.04
CA VAL A 328 -3.15 36.63 17.83
C VAL A 328 -4.36 37.00 16.94
N VAL A 329 -4.12 37.50 15.72
CA VAL A 329 -5.21 37.83 14.78
C VAL A 329 -5.95 36.55 14.32
N LEU A 330 -5.24 35.46 14.05
CA LEU A 330 -5.86 34.18 13.66
C LEU A 330 -6.68 33.56 14.80
N CYS A 331 -6.15 33.53 16.02
CA CYS A 331 -6.88 33.04 17.19
C CYS A 331 -8.08 33.93 17.54
N GLY A 332 -7.96 35.26 17.40
CA GLY A 332 -9.08 36.19 17.62
C GLY A 332 -10.20 36.04 16.59
N GLY A 333 -9.86 35.87 15.31
CA GLY A 333 -10.84 35.71 14.24
C GLY A 333 -11.63 34.39 14.28
N LEU A 334 -11.04 33.33 14.81
CA LEU A 334 -11.68 32.01 14.97
C LEU A 334 -12.51 31.87 16.26
N LEU A 335 -12.39 32.80 17.21
CA LEU A 335 -13.05 32.73 18.51
C LEU A 335 -14.13 33.81 18.73
N TRP A 336 -14.48 34.57 17.69
CA TRP A 336 -15.54 35.59 17.79
C TRP A 336 -16.93 35.00 17.48
N PRO A 337 -17.86 34.96 18.45
CA PRO A 337 -19.21 34.46 18.20
C PRO A 337 -20.00 35.43 17.32
N GLY A 338 -20.67 34.91 16.29
CA GLY A 338 -21.60 35.66 15.45
C GLY A 338 -22.88 36.02 16.20
N GLY A 339 -22.82 37.07 17.03
CA GLY A 339 -23.97 37.58 17.77
C GLY A 339 -25.02 38.17 16.84
N ALA A 340 -26.24 37.64 16.90
CA ALA A 340 -27.38 38.21 16.20
C ALA A 340 -27.87 39.50 16.89
N THR A 341 -28.22 40.50 16.08
CA THR A 341 -28.88 41.75 16.50
C THR A 341 -29.90 42.14 15.44
N GLY A 342 -31.15 42.40 15.82
CA GLY A 342 -32.21 42.80 14.87
C GLY A 342 -33.53 42.03 15.01
N GLU A 343 -34.20 42.24 16.14
CA GLU A 343 -35.61 41.92 16.42
C GLU A 343 -36.61 42.66 15.49
N PRO A 344 -37.95 42.41 15.52
CA PRO A 344 -38.72 41.47 16.37
C PRO A 344 -39.92 40.73 15.70
N ALA A 345 -40.62 39.94 16.54
CA ALA A 345 -42.10 39.77 16.62
C ALA A 345 -42.84 38.68 15.80
N ALA A 346 -43.89 38.15 16.47
CA ALA A 346 -44.88 37.14 16.06
C ALA A 346 -44.36 35.71 15.76
N GLY A 347 -45.04 34.62 16.15
CA GLY A 347 -46.25 34.49 16.98
C GLY A 347 -46.60 33.01 17.20
N LYS A 348 -47.37 32.67 18.25
CA LYS A 348 -47.81 31.29 18.57
C LYS A 348 -48.63 30.66 17.43
N VAL A 349 -48.50 29.34 17.23
CA VAL A 349 -49.59 28.33 17.45
C VAL A 349 -49.07 26.88 17.27
N ARG A 350 -49.72 25.93 17.95
CA ARG A 350 -49.51 24.45 17.95
C ARG A 350 -50.83 23.80 18.45
N PRO A 351 -51.24 22.55 18.10
CA PRO A 351 -51.04 21.72 16.89
C PRO A 351 -52.36 21.08 16.31
N SER A 352 -52.23 20.30 15.22
CA SER A 352 -53.03 19.06 14.94
C SER A 352 -54.55 19.18 14.62
N PRO A 353 -55.27 18.08 14.26
CA PRO A 353 -54.86 16.69 13.98
C PRO A 353 -55.38 16.02 12.67
N ALA A 354 -54.75 14.89 12.33
CA ALA A 354 -55.26 13.62 11.72
C ALA A 354 -56.47 13.56 10.72
N ALA A 355 -56.34 12.70 9.68
CA ALA A 355 -57.19 11.50 9.51
C ALA A 355 -56.80 10.54 8.34
N SER A 356 -56.31 9.36 8.69
CA SER A 356 -56.68 8.01 8.20
C SER A 356 -57.21 7.75 6.76
N ARG A 357 -56.52 6.83 6.04
CA ARG A 357 -57.01 5.43 5.86
C ARG A 357 -55.99 4.48 5.21
N SER A 358 -56.12 3.19 5.52
CA SER A 358 -55.41 2.06 4.90
C SER A 358 -56.23 1.45 3.76
N SER A 359 -55.56 0.72 2.85
CA SER A 359 -55.90 -0.69 2.55
C SER A 359 -54.83 -1.34 1.68
N ALA A 360 -54.75 -2.68 1.73
CA ALA A 360 -53.85 -3.51 0.93
C ALA A 360 -54.64 -4.36 -0.08
N GLY A 361 -53.97 -4.88 -1.12
CA GLY A 361 -54.59 -5.79 -2.09
C GLY A 361 -53.69 -6.15 -3.28
N SER A 362 -53.16 -7.37 -3.27
CA SER A 362 -52.48 -8.05 -4.37
C SER A 362 -53.17 -9.41 -4.59
N PRO A 363 -52.78 -10.26 -5.56
CA PRO A 363 -52.40 -10.04 -6.98
C PRO A 363 -53.33 -10.90 -7.90
N THR A 364 -53.00 -11.10 -9.20
CA THR A 364 -53.20 -12.35 -9.99
C THR A 364 -52.63 -12.18 -11.43
N THR A 365 -52.31 -13.30 -12.11
CA THR A 365 -51.63 -13.43 -13.42
C THR A 365 -52.64 -13.59 -14.60
N THR A 366 -52.40 -13.98 -15.87
CA THR A 366 -51.35 -14.82 -16.52
C THR A 366 -51.15 -14.43 -18.04
N PRO A 367 -50.82 -15.26 -19.08
CA PRO A 367 -50.02 -14.79 -20.24
C PRO A 367 -50.77 -14.73 -21.60
N THR A 368 -50.07 -14.33 -22.67
CA THR A 368 -50.37 -14.71 -24.08
C THR A 368 -49.13 -14.60 -24.99
N THR A 369 -49.05 -15.49 -25.98
CA THR A 369 -48.08 -15.60 -27.11
C THR A 369 -48.85 -16.32 -28.25
N PRO A 370 -48.46 -16.33 -29.55
CA PRO A 370 -47.28 -15.77 -30.23
C PRO A 370 -47.60 -14.95 -31.51
N THR A 371 -46.57 -14.53 -32.27
CA THR A 371 -46.58 -14.37 -33.76
C THR A 371 -45.15 -14.20 -34.28
N SER A 372 -44.86 -14.69 -35.50
CA SER A 372 -43.63 -14.41 -36.26
C SER A 372 -43.98 -13.91 -37.66
N PRO A 373 -43.15 -13.02 -38.23
CA PRO A 373 -42.79 -13.14 -39.64
C PRO A 373 -41.28 -12.93 -39.92
N ILE A 374 -40.88 -13.25 -41.15
CA ILE A 374 -39.55 -13.23 -41.77
C ILE A 374 -39.76 -12.74 -43.22
N PRO A 375 -38.81 -12.11 -43.98
CA PRO A 375 -37.47 -11.60 -43.67
C PRO A 375 -37.28 -10.08 -44.00
N ALA A 376 -36.04 -9.57 -43.84
CA ALA A 376 -35.21 -8.94 -44.90
C ALA A 376 -34.48 -7.63 -44.51
N ALA A 377 -33.40 -7.36 -45.26
CA ALA A 377 -32.60 -6.14 -45.35
C ALA A 377 -31.69 -5.75 -44.17
N GLU A 378 -30.40 -5.83 -44.47
CA GLU A 378 -29.21 -5.21 -43.88
C GLU A 378 -29.45 -3.95 -43.00
N SER A 379 -29.12 -4.08 -41.70
CA SER A 379 -28.56 -3.00 -40.89
C SER A 379 -27.12 -3.39 -40.52
N THR A 380 -26.15 -2.56 -40.87
CA THR A 380 -24.77 -2.70 -40.37
C THR A 380 -24.71 -2.06 -38.98
N ASP A 381 -25.12 -2.81 -37.95
CA ASP A 381 -25.13 -2.29 -36.58
C ASP A 381 -23.71 -2.08 -36.05
N GLU A 382 -23.49 -0.92 -35.42
CA GLU A 382 -22.21 -0.54 -34.84
C GLU A 382 -21.94 -1.31 -33.54
N SER A 383 -20.64 -1.49 -33.24
CA SER A 383 -20.11 -2.32 -32.15
C SER A 383 -20.69 -1.98 -30.77
N THR A 384 -21.79 -2.64 -30.42
CA THR A 384 -22.19 -2.93 -29.05
C THR A 384 -21.55 -4.26 -28.66
N GLY A 385 -20.76 -4.26 -27.60
CA GLY A 385 -19.94 -5.42 -27.23
C GLY A 385 -20.79 -6.65 -26.94
N SER A 386 -20.50 -7.76 -27.63
CA SER A 386 -21.15 -9.03 -27.35
C SER A 386 -20.91 -9.43 -25.90
N GLU A 387 -21.96 -9.87 -25.20
CA GLU A 387 -21.83 -10.35 -23.82
C GLU A 387 -21.04 -11.65 -23.75
N ASP A 388 -21.08 -12.46 -24.82
CA ASP A 388 -20.29 -13.69 -24.97
C ASP A 388 -18.79 -13.34 -25.10
N PRO A 389 -17.95 -13.77 -24.12
CA PRO A 389 -16.53 -13.44 -24.11
C PRO A 389 -15.74 -14.14 -25.23
N VAL A 390 -16.22 -15.28 -25.75
CA VAL A 390 -15.59 -16.01 -26.87
C VAL A 390 -15.84 -15.29 -28.20
N VAL A 391 -17.05 -14.75 -28.39
CA VAL A 391 -17.37 -13.88 -29.53
C VAL A 391 -16.54 -12.59 -29.45
N ALA A 392 -16.46 -11.98 -28.26
CA ALA A 392 -15.65 -10.78 -28.05
C ALA A 392 -14.15 -11.02 -28.30
N ALA A 393 -13.57 -12.11 -27.79
CA ALA A 393 -12.17 -12.47 -28.04
C ALA A 393 -11.86 -12.68 -29.53
N ARG A 394 -12.82 -13.20 -30.31
CA ARG A 394 -12.67 -13.31 -31.77
C ARG A 394 -12.54 -11.94 -32.44
N ALA A 395 -13.30 -10.94 -31.99
CA ALA A 395 -13.17 -9.57 -32.47
C ALA A 395 -11.85 -8.92 -32.00
N LEU A 396 -11.45 -9.15 -30.75
CA LEU A 396 -10.19 -8.63 -30.18
C LEU A 396 -8.95 -9.16 -30.91
N LEU A 397 -8.90 -10.45 -31.27
CA LEU A 397 -7.79 -11.03 -32.05
C LEU A 397 -7.69 -10.43 -33.47
N LEU A 398 -8.82 -10.08 -34.09
CA LEU A 398 -8.84 -9.39 -35.39
C LEU A 398 -8.35 -7.95 -35.27
N ALA A 399 -8.76 -7.23 -34.21
CA ALA A 399 -8.28 -5.88 -33.92
C ALA A 399 -6.78 -5.86 -33.62
N ILE A 400 -6.29 -6.78 -32.78
CA ILE A 400 -4.86 -6.91 -32.43
C ILE A 400 -4.01 -7.20 -33.68
N ARG A 401 -4.48 -8.03 -34.62
CA ARG A 401 -3.78 -8.23 -35.89
C ARG A 401 -3.70 -6.94 -36.71
N HIS A 402 -4.80 -6.17 -36.79
CA HIS A 402 -4.78 -4.90 -37.51
C HIS A 402 -3.85 -3.86 -36.84
N CYS A 403 -3.81 -3.80 -35.52
CA CYS A 403 -2.82 -3.02 -34.77
C CYS A 403 -1.38 -3.43 -35.13
N ALA A 404 -1.09 -4.74 -35.15
CA ALA A 404 0.22 -5.27 -35.51
C ALA A 404 0.62 -4.94 -36.97
N GLU A 405 -0.31 -5.07 -37.92
CA GLU A 405 -0.14 -4.66 -39.34
C GLU A 405 0.18 -3.16 -39.46
N MET A 406 -0.38 -2.33 -38.58
CA MET A 406 -0.15 -0.88 -38.53
C MET A 406 1.04 -0.46 -37.66
N GLY A 407 1.69 -1.39 -36.95
CA GLY A 407 2.79 -1.11 -36.02
C GLY A 407 2.37 -0.51 -34.67
N ASP A 408 1.08 -0.56 -34.31
CA ASP A 408 0.58 -0.14 -32.99
C ASP A 408 0.73 -1.28 -31.98
N LEU A 409 1.72 -1.16 -31.09
CA LEU A 409 1.97 -2.09 -30.00
C LEU A 409 1.11 -1.81 -28.74
N ALA A 410 0.40 -0.69 -28.70
CA ALA A 410 -0.47 -0.30 -27.59
C ALA A 410 -1.92 -0.76 -27.81
N CYS A 411 -2.44 -0.66 -29.04
CA CYS A 411 -3.71 -1.21 -29.49
C CYS A 411 -4.88 -0.97 -28.51
N SER A 412 -5.08 0.29 -28.13
CA SER A 412 -5.91 0.69 -26.98
C SER A 412 -7.39 0.31 -27.07
N ASP A 413 -7.90 0.02 -28.26
CA ASP A 413 -9.28 -0.44 -28.48
C ASP A 413 -9.47 -1.95 -28.25
N ALA A 414 -8.37 -2.71 -28.07
CA ALA A 414 -8.40 -4.15 -27.83
C ALA A 414 -7.54 -4.62 -26.64
N VAL A 415 -6.61 -3.81 -26.13
CA VAL A 415 -5.73 -4.14 -25.00
C VAL A 415 -6.06 -3.28 -23.79
N ALA A 416 -6.20 -3.91 -22.61
CA ALA A 416 -6.52 -3.23 -21.36
C ALA A 416 -5.36 -2.35 -20.87
N ALA A 417 -5.68 -1.18 -20.30
CA ALA A 417 -4.66 -0.23 -19.86
C ALA A 417 -3.68 -0.82 -18.83
N GLY A 418 -2.39 -0.57 -19.02
CA GLY A 418 -1.32 -1.13 -18.17
C GLY A 418 -0.99 -2.61 -18.45
N SER A 419 -1.44 -3.17 -19.57
CA SER A 419 -0.97 -4.45 -20.11
C SER A 419 0.09 -4.19 -21.19
N SER A 420 1.06 -5.09 -21.38
CA SER A 420 2.17 -4.91 -22.34
C SER A 420 2.54 -6.23 -23.01
N GLY A 421 3.19 -6.17 -24.18
CA GLY A 421 3.58 -7.36 -24.95
C GLY A 421 2.45 -8.12 -25.65
N ILE A 422 1.18 -7.85 -25.30
CA ILE A 422 -0.01 -8.55 -25.80
C ILE A 422 -0.08 -8.64 -27.33
N VAL A 423 0.24 -7.54 -28.03
CA VAL A 423 0.22 -7.51 -29.51
C VAL A 423 1.28 -8.46 -30.08
N GLU A 424 2.48 -8.47 -29.51
CA GLU A 424 3.58 -9.34 -29.95
C GLU A 424 3.28 -10.82 -29.66
N ALA A 425 2.79 -11.12 -28.45
CA ALA A 425 2.43 -12.47 -28.01
C ALA A 425 1.31 -13.10 -28.84
N LEU A 426 0.30 -12.31 -29.25
CA LEU A 426 -0.86 -12.78 -30.01
C LEU A 426 -0.71 -12.67 -31.52
N THR A 427 0.28 -11.94 -32.04
CA THR A 427 0.58 -11.90 -33.49
C THR A 427 0.80 -13.31 -34.03
N GLY A 428 1.56 -14.16 -33.33
CA GLY A 428 1.81 -15.55 -33.75
C GLY A 428 0.53 -16.38 -33.94
N ALA A 429 -0.44 -16.26 -33.02
CA ALA A 429 -1.72 -16.97 -33.13
C ALA A 429 -2.68 -16.34 -34.15
N ALA A 430 -2.61 -15.02 -34.37
CA ALA A 430 -3.48 -14.29 -35.29
C ALA A 430 -3.02 -14.32 -36.76
N SER A 431 -1.74 -14.60 -37.02
CA SER A 431 -1.14 -14.70 -38.36
C SER A 431 -1.30 -16.08 -39.03
N GLY A 432 -1.99 -17.04 -38.41
CA GLY A 432 -2.27 -18.34 -39.02
C GLY A 432 -3.19 -18.23 -40.25
N GLU A 433 -2.92 -19.04 -41.29
CA GLU A 433 -3.77 -19.12 -42.50
C GLU A 433 -5.19 -19.66 -42.21
N LYS A 434 -5.36 -20.33 -41.07
CA LYS A 434 -6.66 -20.72 -40.51
C LYS A 434 -7.04 -19.82 -39.35
N VAL A 435 -8.32 -19.47 -39.27
CA VAL A 435 -8.93 -18.78 -38.13
C VAL A 435 -8.71 -19.60 -36.85
N PRO A 436 -8.26 -19.00 -35.73
CA PRO A 436 -8.08 -19.71 -34.46
C PRO A 436 -9.39 -20.31 -33.95
N GLU A 437 -9.27 -21.53 -33.41
CA GLU A 437 -10.30 -22.12 -32.56
C GLU A 437 -10.24 -21.46 -31.18
N LEU A 438 -11.42 -21.17 -30.61
CA LEU A 438 -11.56 -20.44 -29.35
C LEU A 438 -12.52 -21.20 -28.44
N ALA A 439 -12.10 -21.48 -27.21
CA ALA A 439 -12.91 -22.14 -26.20
C ALA A 439 -12.79 -21.42 -24.86
N ALA A 440 -13.92 -21.12 -24.21
CA ALA A 440 -13.92 -20.66 -22.83
C ALA A 440 -13.37 -21.78 -21.92
N VAL A 441 -12.42 -21.42 -21.07
CA VAL A 441 -11.84 -22.28 -20.03
C VAL A 441 -12.48 -21.98 -18.68
N ASP A 442 -12.71 -20.69 -18.39
CA ASP A 442 -13.34 -20.23 -17.15
C ASP A 442 -13.99 -18.84 -17.34
N GLU A 443 -15.01 -18.51 -16.53
CA GLU A 443 -15.78 -17.26 -16.64
C GLU A 443 -16.21 -16.73 -15.25
N TYR A 444 -15.74 -15.53 -14.93
CA TYR A 444 -15.90 -14.84 -13.63
C TYR A 444 -16.57 -13.46 -13.80
N GLY A 445 -17.66 -13.40 -14.58
CA GLY A 445 -18.45 -12.18 -14.78
C GLY A 445 -17.75 -11.14 -15.65
N ASP A 446 -16.96 -10.27 -15.04
CA ASP A 446 -16.18 -9.23 -15.75
C ASP A 446 -14.78 -9.71 -16.19
N VAL A 447 -14.48 -11.01 -16.02
CA VAL A 447 -13.22 -11.64 -16.46
C VAL A 447 -13.53 -13.00 -17.07
N ALA A 448 -12.87 -13.36 -18.19
CA ALA A 448 -12.93 -14.72 -18.74
C ALA A 448 -11.56 -15.19 -19.23
N VAL A 449 -11.32 -16.50 -19.17
CA VAL A 449 -10.10 -17.16 -19.64
C VAL A 449 -10.45 -18.01 -20.84
N ILE A 450 -9.77 -17.78 -21.96
CA ILE A 450 -10.10 -18.37 -23.27
C ILE A 450 -8.87 -19.04 -23.84
N ARG A 451 -8.99 -20.32 -24.20
CA ARG A 451 -7.96 -21.03 -24.95
C ARG A 451 -8.06 -20.65 -26.42
N VAL A 452 -6.93 -20.26 -26.99
CA VAL A 452 -6.73 -19.97 -28.41
C VAL A 452 -5.87 -21.09 -28.99
N SER A 453 -6.42 -21.85 -29.94
CA SER A 453 -5.68 -22.91 -30.63
C SER A 453 -5.44 -22.52 -32.08
N SER A 454 -4.17 -22.35 -32.44
CA SER A 454 -3.70 -21.96 -33.79
C SER A 454 -2.72 -22.99 -34.34
N ILE A 455 -2.66 -23.10 -35.67
CA ILE A 455 -1.70 -23.97 -36.36
C ILE A 455 -0.65 -23.08 -37.04
N ALA A 456 0.61 -23.21 -36.64
CA ALA A 456 1.73 -22.44 -37.17
C ALA A 456 2.70 -23.32 -37.98
N VAL A 457 3.26 -22.76 -39.04
CA VAL A 457 4.33 -23.35 -39.85
C VAL A 457 5.63 -22.62 -39.52
N ILE A 458 6.35 -23.13 -38.52
CA ILE A 458 7.60 -22.51 -38.04
C ILE A 458 8.79 -23.10 -38.83
N GLY A 459 9.15 -22.44 -39.93
CA GLY A 459 10.31 -22.77 -40.76
C GLY A 459 10.15 -24.00 -41.66
N GLU A 460 11.24 -24.42 -42.30
CA GLU A 460 11.30 -25.60 -43.18
C GLU A 460 11.34 -26.92 -42.38
N GLY A 461 10.34 -27.13 -41.52
CA GLY A 461 10.12 -28.35 -40.74
C GLY A 461 8.99 -29.23 -41.32
N PRO A 462 9.08 -30.57 -41.24
CA PRO A 462 8.16 -31.49 -41.93
C PRO A 462 6.80 -31.69 -41.22
N ALA A 463 6.45 -30.89 -40.21
CA ALA A 463 5.17 -30.99 -39.51
C ALA A 463 4.70 -29.60 -39.02
N PRO A 464 3.43 -29.22 -39.22
CA PRO A 464 2.86 -28.02 -38.60
C PRO A 464 2.74 -28.23 -37.09
N GLN A 465 2.99 -27.18 -36.31
CA GLN A 465 2.87 -27.21 -34.85
C GLN A 465 1.57 -26.54 -34.41
N GLN A 466 0.87 -27.17 -33.47
CA GLN A 466 -0.28 -26.58 -32.78
C GLN A 466 0.24 -25.72 -31.63
N ILE A 467 -0.02 -24.43 -31.70
CA ILE A 467 0.21 -23.47 -30.62
C ILE A 467 -1.10 -23.37 -29.86
N GLU A 468 -1.05 -23.56 -28.55
CA GLU A 468 -2.16 -23.27 -27.66
C GLU A 468 -1.75 -22.14 -26.72
N GLN A 469 -2.55 -21.08 -26.68
CA GLN A 469 -2.37 -19.95 -25.76
C GLN A 469 -3.61 -19.80 -24.87
N MET A 470 -3.41 -19.32 -23.65
CA MET A 470 -4.48 -18.82 -22.80
C MET A 470 -4.51 -17.30 -22.91
N VAL A 471 -5.70 -16.74 -23.15
CA VAL A 471 -5.95 -15.30 -23.21
C VAL A 471 -6.93 -14.93 -22.12
N VAL A 472 -6.57 -13.96 -21.30
CA VAL A 472 -7.43 -13.39 -20.26
C VAL A 472 -8.07 -12.13 -20.81
N VAL A 473 -9.39 -12.12 -20.92
CA VAL A 473 -10.18 -10.93 -21.27
C VAL A 473 -10.86 -10.36 -20.04
N VAL A 474 -10.96 -9.03 -19.98
CA VAL A 474 -11.60 -8.28 -18.88
C VAL A 474 -12.61 -7.29 -19.44
N ARG A 475 -13.74 -7.11 -18.75
CA ARG A 475 -14.80 -6.16 -19.12
C ARG A 475 -14.56 -4.83 -18.41
N VAL A 476 -14.29 -3.78 -19.18
CA VAL A 476 -13.98 -2.42 -18.70
C VAL A 476 -14.83 -1.43 -19.49
N ASN A 477 -15.59 -0.59 -18.80
CA ASN A 477 -16.57 0.32 -19.43
C ASN A 477 -17.49 -0.42 -20.41
N GLU A 478 -18.07 -1.53 -19.95
CA GLU A 478 -18.95 -2.48 -20.67
C GLU A 478 -18.29 -3.24 -21.85
N LYS A 479 -17.08 -2.86 -22.30
CA LYS A 479 -16.33 -3.50 -23.38
C LYS A 479 -15.35 -4.55 -22.87
N TRP A 480 -15.25 -5.68 -23.57
CA TRP A 480 -14.16 -6.64 -23.38
C TRP A 480 -12.85 -6.12 -23.96
N LEU A 481 -11.73 -6.33 -23.25
CA LEU A 481 -10.36 -6.02 -23.65
C LEU A 481 -9.43 -7.16 -23.23
N VAL A 482 -8.35 -7.42 -23.96
CA VAL A 482 -7.32 -8.40 -23.56
C VAL A 482 -6.46 -7.82 -22.43
N ARG A 483 -6.35 -8.57 -21.33
CA ARG A 483 -5.50 -8.24 -20.18
C ARG A 483 -4.17 -8.99 -20.18
N ASP A 484 -4.19 -10.25 -20.57
CA ASP A 484 -3.01 -11.13 -20.51
C ASP A 484 -3.08 -12.21 -21.61
N ALA A 485 -1.91 -12.71 -22.02
CA ALA A 485 -1.76 -13.73 -23.05
C ALA A 485 -0.46 -14.53 -22.85
N TYR A 486 -0.56 -15.85 -22.66
CA TYR A 486 0.57 -16.74 -22.41
C TYR A 486 0.37 -18.13 -23.06
N ASP A 487 1.45 -18.88 -23.25
CA ASP A 487 1.42 -20.23 -23.86
C ASP A 487 0.91 -21.28 -22.86
N VAL A 488 0.22 -22.32 -23.33
CA VAL A 488 -0.20 -23.45 -22.47
C VAL A 488 1.02 -24.25 -21.98
N ALA A 489 2.14 -24.25 -22.73
CA ALA A 489 3.41 -24.83 -22.31
C ALA A 489 4.10 -24.06 -21.16
N ASP A 490 3.62 -22.86 -20.81
CA ASP A 490 4.13 -22.04 -19.71
C ASP A 490 3.45 -22.33 -18.35
N GLN A 491 2.40 -23.16 -18.32
CA GLN A 491 1.69 -23.50 -17.07
C GLN A 491 2.48 -24.52 -16.22
N PRO A 492 2.66 -24.28 -14.90
CA PRO A 492 3.15 -25.30 -13.97
C PRO A 492 2.06 -26.36 -13.72
N GLY A 493 2.49 -27.61 -13.52
CA GLY A 493 1.65 -28.75 -13.12
C GLY A 493 1.92 -29.23 -11.70
#